data_AF-A0A7S2KMN0-F1
#
_entry.id   AF-A0A7S2KMN0-F1
#
_cell.length_a   1.000
_cell.length_b   1.000
_cell.length_c   1.000
_cell.angle_alpha   90.00
_cell.angle_beta   90.00
_cell.angle_gamma   90.00
#
_symmetry.space_group_name_H-M   'P 1'
#
loop_
_entity.id
_entity.type
_entity.pdbx_description
1 polymer ?
#
loop_
_entity_poly.entity_id
_entity_poly.type
_entity_poly.pdbx_seq_one_letter_code
_entity_poly.pdbx_strand_id
1 'polypeptide(L)'
;AADAVDDSARIAALAGILDAADFEQVVIFISCPGRAAGPRKLLSDFGLPFVEVHEGVDEACRAERCARFRGLETRALLATDVGLLVSDAALGRHVDAVIHYDAPEDAEEYARCAGYAGLAGRRGL
;
A
#
# COMPACT_ATOMS: atom_id res chain seq x y z
N ALA A 1 -3.85 3.37 25.02
CA ALA A 1 -3.44 4.79 24.99
C ALA A 1 -2.16 5.01 24.18
N ALA A 2 -1.13 4.16 24.31
CA ALA A 2 0.09 4.25 23.49
C ALA A 2 -0.17 4.06 21.98
N ASP A 3 -1.05 3.13 21.63
CA ASP A 3 -1.35 2.79 20.23
C ASP A 3 -1.94 3.96 19.41
N ALA A 4 -2.80 4.79 20.01
CA ALA A 4 -3.45 5.92 19.34
C ALA A 4 -2.52 7.11 19.09
N VAL A 5 -1.53 7.32 19.98
CA VAL A 5 -0.50 8.35 19.81
C VAL A 5 0.47 7.96 18.71
N ASP A 6 0.81 6.66 18.66
CA ASP A 6 1.68 6.11 17.62
C ASP A 6 0.99 6.12 16.24
N ASP A 7 -0.31 5.82 16.17
CA ASP A 7 -1.07 5.85 14.92
C ASP A 7 -1.15 7.27 14.31
N SER A 8 -1.32 8.30 15.14
CA SER A 8 -1.30 9.69 14.65
C SER A 8 0.05 10.09 14.05
N ALA A 9 1.16 9.62 14.64
CA ALA A 9 2.50 9.86 14.11
C ALA A 9 2.73 9.12 12.78
N ARG A 10 2.25 7.87 12.66
CA ARG A 10 2.30 7.09 11.41
C ARG A 10 1.50 7.76 10.28
N ILE A 11 0.29 8.25 10.57
CA ILE A 11 -0.52 9.00 9.60
C ILE A 11 0.22 10.25 9.12
N ALA A 12 0.82 11.01 10.05
CA ALA A 12 1.59 12.20 9.69
C ALA A 12 2.83 11.87 8.85
N ALA A 13 3.53 10.77 9.16
CA ALA A 13 4.67 10.30 8.37
C ALA A 13 4.24 9.85 6.96
N LEU A 14 3.15 9.07 6.86
CA LEU A 14 2.57 8.67 5.57
C LEU A 14 2.19 9.90 4.75
N ALA A 15 1.56 10.90 5.36
CA ALA A 15 1.21 12.15 4.68
C ALA A 15 2.44 12.86 4.11
N GLY A 16 3.52 12.94 4.91
CA GLY A 16 4.78 13.54 4.47
C GLY A 16 5.44 12.78 3.31
N ILE A 17 5.36 11.44 3.32
CA ILE A 17 5.87 10.63 2.20
C ILE A 17 5.01 10.84 0.95
N LEU A 18 3.68 10.83 1.08
CA LEU A 18 2.77 11.03 -0.04
C LEU A 18 2.91 12.43 -0.67
N ASP A 19 3.23 13.45 0.13
CA ASP A 19 3.45 14.83 -0.33
C ASP A 19 4.85 15.03 -0.97
N ALA A 20 5.87 14.37 -0.43
CA ALA A 20 7.25 14.53 -0.91
C ALA A 20 7.63 13.61 -2.08
N ALA A 21 6.98 12.45 -2.21
CA ALA A 21 7.31 11.46 -3.23
C ALA A 21 6.49 11.67 -4.51
N ASP A 22 7.19 11.75 -5.65
CA ASP A 22 6.57 11.78 -6.98
C ASP A 22 6.44 10.34 -7.51
N PHE A 23 5.32 9.69 -7.16
CA PHE A 23 4.95 8.35 -7.63
C PHE A 23 3.69 8.40 -8.51
N GLU A 24 3.62 7.58 -9.54
CA GLU A 24 2.38 7.33 -10.27
C GLU A 24 1.49 6.40 -9.46
N GLN A 25 2.09 5.34 -8.90
CA GLN A 25 1.39 4.33 -8.10
C GLN A 25 2.12 3.95 -6.81
N VAL A 26 1.35 3.80 -5.73
CA VAL A 26 1.84 3.37 -4.41
C VAL A 26 1.04 2.19 -3.87
N VAL A 27 1.74 1.26 -3.23
CA VAL A 27 1.12 0.18 -2.46
C VAL A 27 1.39 0.44 -0.98
N ILE A 28 0.37 0.34 -0.14
CA ILE A 28 0.48 0.56 1.30
C ILE A 28 0.01 -0.70 2.02
N PHE A 29 0.91 -1.32 2.78
CA PHE A 29 0.63 -2.49 3.59
C PHE A 29 0.20 -2.10 5.00
N ILE A 30 -0.90 -2.68 5.45
CA ILE A 30 -1.45 -2.55 6.80
C ILE A 30 -1.54 -3.92 7.45
N SER A 31 -1.38 -4.02 8.77
CA SER A 31 -1.38 -5.34 9.44
C SER A 31 -2.77 -5.97 9.52
N CYS A 32 -3.83 -5.16 9.55
CA CYS A 32 -5.20 -5.67 9.54
C CYS A 32 -6.19 -4.66 8.95
N PRO A 33 -7.36 -5.13 8.46
CA PRO A 33 -8.36 -4.27 7.81
C PRO A 33 -8.86 -3.12 8.72
N GLY A 34 -8.92 -3.35 10.03
CA GLY A 34 -9.34 -2.33 11.01
C GLY A 34 -8.44 -1.10 11.04
N ARG A 35 -7.18 -1.23 10.62
CA ARG A 35 -6.21 -0.12 10.58
C ARG A 35 -6.23 0.66 9.28
N ALA A 36 -7.00 0.21 8.28
CA ALA A 36 -7.20 0.95 7.03
C ALA A 36 -7.85 2.33 7.24
N ALA A 37 -8.57 2.54 8.34
CA ALA A 37 -9.35 3.77 8.57
C ALA A 37 -8.51 5.06 8.49
N GLY A 38 -7.29 5.05 9.06
CA GLY A 38 -6.36 6.19 9.02
C GLY A 38 -5.86 6.48 7.59
N PRO A 39 -5.15 5.52 6.95
CA PRO A 39 -4.68 5.66 5.57
C PRO A 39 -5.81 5.96 4.57
N ARG A 40 -6.97 5.32 4.71
CA ARG A 40 -8.16 5.56 3.86
C ARG A 40 -8.62 7.01 3.91
N LYS A 41 -8.72 7.56 5.12
CA LYS A 41 -9.10 8.96 5.31
C LYS A 41 -8.05 9.88 4.69
N LEU A 42 -6.78 9.61 4.96
CA LEU A 42 -5.68 10.38 4.41
C LEU A 42 -5.68 10.39 2.86
N LEU A 43 -5.77 9.23 2.23
CA LEU A 43 -5.83 9.12 0.77
C LEU A 43 -7.04 9.87 0.19
N SER A 44 -8.18 9.81 0.87
CA SER A 44 -9.38 10.56 0.48
C SER A 44 -9.18 12.08 0.62
N ASP A 45 -8.54 12.54 1.70
CA ASP A 45 -8.23 13.95 1.93
C ASP A 45 -7.23 14.50 0.88
N PHE A 46 -6.28 13.66 0.44
CA PHE A 46 -5.37 13.96 -0.68
C PHE A 46 -6.03 13.84 -2.07
N GLY A 47 -7.26 13.35 -2.15
CA GLY A 47 -7.96 13.12 -3.43
C GLY A 47 -7.33 12.01 -4.28
N LEU A 48 -6.60 11.09 -3.67
CA LEU A 48 -5.97 9.96 -4.37
C LEU A 48 -6.98 8.82 -4.51
N PRO A 49 -7.32 8.40 -5.75
CA PRO A 49 -8.18 7.24 -5.95
C PRO A 49 -7.45 5.98 -5.50
N PHE A 50 -8.08 5.20 -4.62
CA PHE A 50 -7.49 4.01 -4.04
C PHE A 50 -8.45 2.82 -4.06
N VAL A 51 -7.87 1.62 -3.96
CA VAL A 51 -8.59 0.36 -3.76
C VAL A 51 -8.07 -0.35 -2.51
N GLU A 52 -8.94 -1.08 -1.84
CA GLU A 52 -8.61 -1.90 -0.67
C GLU A 52 -8.69 -3.37 -1.05
N VAL A 53 -7.68 -4.15 -0.69
CA VAL A 53 -7.65 -5.60 -0.86
C VAL A 53 -7.23 -6.24 0.44
N HIS A 54 -8.06 -7.14 0.95
CA HIS A 54 -7.80 -7.90 2.16
C HIS A 54 -8.37 -9.31 2.02
N GLU A 55 -8.14 -10.15 3.04
CA GLU A 55 -8.59 -11.56 3.08
C GLU A 55 -10.12 -11.71 2.95
N GLY A 56 -10.88 -10.74 3.46
CA GLY A 56 -12.35 -10.71 3.38
C GLY A 56 -12.93 -10.26 2.02
N VAL A 57 -12.11 -10.03 0.99
CA VAL A 57 -12.56 -9.70 -0.37
C VAL A 57 -12.52 -10.96 -1.22
N ASP A 58 -13.63 -11.31 -1.87
CA ASP A 58 -13.71 -12.44 -2.79
C ASP A 58 -12.67 -12.34 -3.91
N GLU A 59 -12.14 -13.48 -4.35
CA GLU A 59 -11.05 -13.54 -5.33
C GLU A 59 -11.39 -12.83 -6.65
N ALA A 60 -12.64 -12.92 -7.10
CA ALA A 60 -13.09 -12.22 -8.31
C ALA A 60 -13.04 -10.68 -8.13
N CYS A 61 -13.47 -10.18 -6.96
CA CYS A 61 -13.44 -8.75 -6.67
C CYS A 61 -12.00 -8.26 -6.45
N ARG A 62 -11.15 -9.10 -5.84
CA ARG A 62 -9.71 -8.86 -5.73
C ARG A 62 -9.07 -8.71 -7.10
N ALA A 63 -9.32 -9.64 -8.02
CA ALA A 63 -8.79 -9.59 -9.39
C ALA A 63 -9.23 -8.31 -10.12
N GLU A 64 -10.50 -7.91 -9.97
CA GLU A 64 -11.01 -6.66 -10.54
C GLU A 64 -10.31 -5.42 -9.96
N ARG A 65 -10.20 -5.31 -8.64
CA ARG A 65 -9.53 -4.18 -7.97
C ARG A 65 -8.06 -4.08 -8.37
N CYS A 66 -7.38 -5.22 -8.44
CA CYS A 66 -6.00 -5.32 -8.92
C CYS A 66 -5.88 -4.91 -10.40
N ALA A 67 -6.82 -5.32 -11.25
CA ALA A 67 -6.83 -4.92 -12.66
C ALA A 67 -7.00 -3.41 -12.83
N ARG A 68 -7.88 -2.79 -12.04
CA ARG A 68 -8.06 -1.32 -12.03
C ARG A 68 -6.80 -0.58 -11.58
N PHE A 69 -6.16 -1.08 -10.52
CA PHE A 69 -4.87 -0.56 -10.08
C PHE A 69 -3.83 -0.68 -11.21
N ARG A 70 -3.67 -1.86 -11.82
CA ARG A 70 -2.75 -2.06 -12.96
C ARG A 70 -3.07 -1.20 -14.18
N GLY A 71 -4.34 -0.88 -14.41
CA GLY A 71 -4.81 -0.02 -15.48
C GLY A 71 -4.59 1.49 -15.23
N LEU A 72 -3.93 1.87 -14.12
CA LEU A 72 -3.75 3.27 -13.70
C LEU A 72 -5.08 4.01 -13.42
N GLU A 73 -6.19 3.28 -13.22
CA GLU A 73 -7.46 3.89 -12.79
C GLU A 73 -7.41 4.35 -11.33
N THR A 74 -6.59 3.68 -10.53
CA THR A 74 -6.31 4.04 -9.15
C THR A 74 -4.81 4.18 -8.91
N ARG A 75 -4.46 5.11 -8.02
CA ARG A 75 -3.06 5.46 -7.71
C ARG A 75 -2.56 4.80 -6.44
N ALA A 76 -3.46 4.36 -5.55
CA ALA A 76 -3.07 3.70 -4.32
C ALA A 76 -3.77 2.34 -4.15
N LEU A 77 -3.03 1.37 -3.63
CA LEU A 77 -3.54 0.05 -3.22
C LEU A 77 -3.27 -0.13 -1.72
N LEU A 78 -4.33 -0.24 -0.92
CA LEU A 78 -4.25 -0.63 0.48
C LEU A 78 -4.39 -2.16 0.57
N ALA A 79 -3.39 -2.82 1.15
CA ALA A 79 -3.33 -4.28 1.22
C ALA A 79 -2.99 -4.78 2.62
N THR A 80 -3.58 -5.91 3.04
CA THR A 80 -3.21 -6.56 4.32
C THR A 80 -2.20 -7.69 4.18
N ASP A 81 -2.01 -8.20 2.97
CA ASP A 81 -1.19 -9.40 2.71
C ASP A 81 -0.18 -9.12 1.61
N VAL A 82 1.10 -9.29 1.93
CA VAL A 82 2.22 -9.14 0.99
C VAL A 82 2.21 -10.20 -0.11
N GLY A 83 1.54 -11.33 0.11
CA GLY A 83 1.29 -12.36 -0.91
C GLY A 83 0.57 -11.82 -2.15
N LEU A 84 -0.11 -10.69 -2.05
CA LEU A 84 -0.66 -9.97 -3.20
C LEU A 84 0.46 -9.46 -4.12
N LEU A 85 1.59 -8.93 -3.60
CA LEU A 85 2.73 -8.51 -4.44
C LEU A 85 3.32 -9.69 -5.24
N VAL A 86 3.38 -10.86 -4.60
CA VAL A 86 4.01 -12.06 -5.15
C VAL A 86 3.16 -12.68 -6.26
N SER A 87 1.85 -12.45 -6.21
CA SER A 87 0.96 -12.86 -7.30
C SER A 87 1.14 -11.92 -8.50
N ASP A 88 1.54 -12.50 -9.64
CA ASP A 88 1.61 -11.87 -10.97
C ASP A 88 0.25 -11.30 -11.43
N ALA A 89 -0.80 -11.41 -10.63
CA ALA A 89 -2.13 -10.84 -10.83
C ALA A 89 -2.39 -9.49 -10.11
N ALA A 90 -1.62 -9.10 -9.08
CA ALA A 90 -1.90 -7.85 -8.33
C ALA A 90 -1.02 -6.67 -8.72
N LEU A 91 0.31 -6.83 -8.80
CA LEU A 91 1.21 -5.71 -9.06
C LEU A 91 1.82 -5.78 -10.46
N GLY A 92 1.62 -4.72 -11.25
CA GLY A 92 2.35 -4.57 -12.50
C GLY A 92 3.81 -4.24 -12.22
N ARG A 93 4.68 -4.32 -13.25
CA ARG A 93 6.08 -3.84 -13.20
C ARG A 93 6.23 -2.31 -13.00
N HIS A 94 5.18 -1.61 -12.59
CA HIS A 94 5.04 -0.15 -12.60
C HIS A 94 4.61 0.41 -11.23
N VAL A 95 4.93 -0.26 -10.13
CA VAL A 95 4.76 0.34 -8.80
C VAL A 95 6.02 1.12 -8.44
N ASP A 96 5.88 2.42 -8.19
CA ASP A 96 7.00 3.30 -7.86
C ASP A 96 7.40 3.21 -6.39
N ALA A 97 6.44 2.96 -5.51
CA ALA A 97 6.65 2.95 -4.06
C ALA A 97 5.84 1.87 -3.35
N VAL A 98 6.46 1.25 -2.35
CA VAL A 98 5.82 0.28 -1.45
C VAL A 98 6.05 0.75 -0.02
N ILE A 99 4.97 1.07 0.69
CA ILE A 99 5.02 1.61 2.05
C ILE A 99 4.44 0.58 3.02
N HIS A 100 5.16 0.30 4.09
CA HIS A 100 4.62 -0.45 5.23
C HIS A 100 4.10 0.54 6.26
N TYR A 101 2.78 0.67 6.37
CA TYR A 101 2.15 1.51 7.40
C TYR A 101 2.32 0.90 8.79
N ASP A 102 2.25 -0.43 8.84
CA ASP A 102 2.53 -1.22 10.03
C ASP A 102 3.85 -1.94 9.90
N ALA A 103 4.59 -2.01 11.02
CA ALA A 103 5.80 -2.79 11.07
C ALA A 103 5.45 -4.24 10.70
N PRO A 104 6.11 -4.83 9.68
CA PRO A 104 5.85 -6.22 9.32
C PRO A 104 6.18 -7.12 10.50
N GLU A 105 5.32 -8.10 10.77
CA GLU A 105 5.54 -9.06 11.86
C GLU A 105 6.73 -9.98 11.57
N ASP A 106 7.11 -10.10 10.29
CA ASP A 106 8.18 -10.96 9.81
C ASP A 106 9.24 -10.19 8.99
N ALA A 107 10.51 -10.35 9.35
CA ALA A 107 11.64 -9.68 8.70
C ALA A 107 11.89 -10.17 7.26
N GLU A 108 11.49 -11.40 6.95
CA GLU A 108 11.62 -12.00 5.62
C GLU A 108 10.58 -11.42 4.65
N GLU A 109 9.38 -11.12 5.15
CA GLU A 109 8.31 -10.43 4.42
C GLU A 109 8.73 -9.00 4.01
N TYR A 110 9.40 -8.27 4.91
CA TYR A 110 9.99 -6.95 4.61
C TYR A 110 11.05 -7.02 3.51
N ALA A 111 11.96 -8.00 3.59
CA ALA A 111 13.04 -8.15 2.61
C ALA A 111 12.52 -8.45 1.20
N ARG A 112 11.40 -9.17 1.08
CA ARG A 112 10.75 -9.42 -0.22
C ARG A 112 10.13 -8.15 -0.80
N CYS A 113 9.46 -7.33 -0.01
CA CYS A 113 8.90 -6.04 -0.45
C CYS A 113 9.98 -5.07 -0.93
N ALA A 114 11.11 -4.98 -0.21
CA ALA A 114 12.25 -4.14 -0.59
C ALA A 114 12.81 -4.52 -1.98
N GLY A 115 12.68 -5.77 -2.39
CA GLY A 115 13.06 -6.23 -3.73
C GLY A 115 12.24 -5.62 -4.86
N TYR A 116 11.00 -5.19 -4.62
CA TYR A 116 10.11 -4.63 -5.66
C TYR A 116 10.23 -3.10 -5.80
N ALA A 117 10.50 -2.37 -4.70
CA ALA A 117 10.73 -0.92 -4.73
C ALA A 117 12.01 -0.51 -5.50
N GLY A 118 12.94 -1.45 -5.74
CA GLY A 118 14.19 -1.22 -6.47
C GLY A 118 14.13 -1.48 -7.99
N LEU A 119 13.03 -2.05 -8.51
CA LEU A 119 13.00 -2.59 -9.89
C LEU A 119 12.50 -1.58 -10.95
N ALA A 120 11.96 -0.43 -10.54
CA ALA A 120 11.44 0.61 -11.45
C ALA A 120 12.49 1.67 -11.86
N GLY A 121 13.77 1.52 -11.47
CA GLY A 121 14.82 2.47 -11.83
C GLY A 121 14.73 3.85 -11.17
N ARG A 122 13.76 4.05 -10.27
CA ARG A 122 13.67 5.20 -9.37
C ARG A 122 13.94 4.71 -7.95
N ARG A 123 14.63 5.54 -7.16
CA ARG A 123 15.10 5.20 -5.81
C ARG A 123 13.90 4.75 -4.96
N GLY A 124 13.83 3.47 -4.65
CA GLY A 124 12.86 2.95 -3.69
C GLY A 124 13.07 3.65 -2.34
N LEU A 125 11.99 4.22 -1.82
CA LEU A 125 11.87 4.68 -0.43
C LEU A 125 11.22 3.57 0.39
#